data_AF-A0A514X1T4-F1
#
_entry.id   AF-A0A514X1T4-F1
#
_cell.length_a   1.000
_cell.length_b   1.000
_cell.length_c   1.000
_cell.angle_alpha   90.00
_cell.angle_beta   90.00
_cell.angle_gamma   90.00
#
_symmetry.space_group_name_H-M   'P 1'
#
loop_
_entity.id
_entity.type
_entity.pdbx_description
1 polymer ?
#
loop_
_entity_poly.entity_id
_entity_poly.type
_entity_poly.pdbx_seq_one_letter_code
_entity_poly.pdbx_strand_id
1 'polypeptide(L)'
;MSIDKEIVEDFVSESKTLIEELIDLLESIEGDFSRVHELADYGNNVDRIMGGAKNLALMADGDHALHMISDYAALCKAVGYKASQIKNNEGFFDVCVALLLDATETLEVLLQHIHDPAAKLRQTIPEAFIERLRWVSQQFSDEYSMSVGTGQTESKKMAQSEIDDLLKKLGL
;
A
#
# COMPACT_ATOMS: atom_id res chain seq x y z
N MET A 1 20.53 16.38 7.00
CA MET A 1 21.58 15.48 7.54
C MET A 1 21.69 14.35 6.53
N SER A 2 22.89 14.00 6.08
CA SER A 2 23.02 12.85 5.18
C SER A 2 22.90 11.58 6.01
N ILE A 3 21.89 10.76 5.71
CA ILE A 3 21.76 9.40 6.24
C ILE A 3 22.95 8.55 5.78
N ASP A 4 23.35 7.58 6.61
CA ASP A 4 24.41 6.63 6.24
C ASP A 4 23.90 5.72 5.12
N LYS A 5 24.70 5.59 4.06
CA LYS A 5 24.37 4.74 2.92
C LYS A 5 24.25 3.27 3.33
N GLU A 6 25.11 2.77 4.21
CA GLU A 6 25.11 1.37 4.64
C GLU A 6 23.78 1.01 5.31
N ILE A 7 23.27 1.89 6.18
CA ILE A 7 21.95 1.72 6.83
C ILE A 7 20.82 1.66 5.80
N VAL A 8 20.89 2.47 4.73
CA VAL A 8 19.89 2.45 3.66
C VAL A 8 19.96 1.16 2.86
N GLU A 9 21.15 0.66 2.53
CA GLU A 9 21.33 -0.60 1.81
C GLU A 9 20.85 -1.81 2.63
N ASP A 10 21.13 -1.83 3.93
CA ASP A 10 20.63 -2.87 4.84
C ASP A 10 19.09 -2.89 4.85
N PHE A 11 18.47 -1.71 4.96
CA PHE A 11 17.00 -1.59 4.88
C PHE A 11 16.44 -2.06 3.54
N VAL A 12 17.08 -1.74 2.42
CA VAL A 12 16.67 -2.21 1.10
C VAL A 12 16.80 -3.73 1.01
N SER A 13 17.87 -4.31 1.52
CA SER A 13 18.08 -5.76 1.52
C SER A 13 17.02 -6.49 2.35
N GLU A 14 16.72 -6.01 3.57
CA GLU A 14 15.66 -6.59 4.40
C GLU A 14 14.28 -6.43 3.75
N SER A 15 14.03 -5.29 3.11
CA SER A 15 12.76 -5.02 2.44
C SER A 15 12.55 -5.93 1.23
N LYS A 16 13.60 -6.30 0.50
CA LYS A 16 13.50 -7.25 -0.62
C LYS A 16 12.98 -8.62 -0.19
N THR A 17 13.48 -9.15 0.92
CA THR A 17 12.95 -10.40 1.49
C THR A 17 11.46 -10.29 1.83
N LEU A 18 11.04 -9.15 2.40
CA LEU A 18 9.63 -8.92 2.69
C LEU A 18 8.77 -8.79 1.43
N ILE A 19 9.30 -8.18 0.37
CA ILE A 19 8.63 -8.09 -0.93
C ILE A 19 8.40 -9.48 -1.52
N GLU A 20 9.40 -10.35 -1.50
CA GLU A 20 9.26 -11.75 -1.95
C GLU A 20 8.17 -12.47 -1.16
N GLU A 21 8.16 -12.34 0.18
CA GLU A 21 7.11 -12.91 1.03
C GLU A 21 5.71 -12.37 0.72
N LEU A 22 5.60 -11.07 0.40
CA LEU A 22 4.33 -10.41 0.04
C LEU A 22 3.82 -10.90 -1.32
N ILE A 23 4.69 -11.06 -2.31
CA ILE A 23 4.34 -11.58 -3.64
C ILE A 23 3.89 -13.04 -3.52
N ASP A 24 4.67 -13.89 -2.85
CA ASP A 24 4.33 -15.30 -2.62
C ASP A 24 2.97 -15.45 -1.91
N LEU A 25 2.70 -14.60 -0.92
CA LEU A 25 1.40 -14.56 -0.25
C LEU A 25 0.26 -14.26 -1.23
N LEU A 26 0.38 -13.16 -1.99
CA LEU A 26 -0.64 -12.70 -2.92
C LEU A 26 -0.90 -13.71 -4.04
N GLU A 27 0.15 -14.28 -4.63
CA GLU A 27 0.03 -15.34 -5.65
C GLU A 27 -0.65 -16.59 -5.07
N SER A 28 -0.37 -16.93 -3.81
CA SER A 28 -0.99 -18.12 -3.20
C SER A 28 -2.50 -17.97 -2.98
N ILE A 29 -3.01 -16.74 -2.78
CA ILE A 29 -4.43 -16.48 -2.51
C ILE A 29 -5.21 -16.07 -3.75
N GLU A 30 -4.55 -15.83 -4.88
CA GLU A 30 -5.18 -15.38 -6.12
C GLU A 30 -6.32 -16.33 -6.55
N GLY A 31 -7.52 -15.78 -6.79
CA GLY A 31 -8.70 -16.56 -7.16
C GLY A 31 -9.32 -17.41 -6.05
N ASP A 32 -8.79 -17.38 -4.83
CA ASP A 32 -9.33 -18.10 -3.67
C ASP A 32 -9.92 -17.13 -2.62
N PHE A 33 -11.17 -16.74 -2.84
CA PHE A 33 -11.89 -15.84 -1.93
C PHE A 33 -12.01 -16.38 -0.50
N SER A 34 -11.89 -17.69 -0.26
CA SER A 34 -11.92 -18.24 1.10
C SER A 34 -10.75 -17.74 1.96
N ARG A 35 -9.68 -17.28 1.31
CA ARG A 35 -8.45 -16.76 1.89
C ARG A 35 -8.42 -15.23 1.98
N VAL A 36 -9.54 -14.53 1.74
CA VAL A 36 -9.64 -13.05 1.80
C VAL A 36 -9.05 -12.44 3.08
N HIS A 37 -9.16 -13.13 4.21
CA HIS A 37 -8.64 -12.69 5.50
C HIS A 37 -7.11 -12.54 5.52
N GLU A 38 -6.38 -13.28 4.69
CA GLU A 38 -4.93 -13.24 4.58
C GLU A 38 -4.41 -11.92 3.97
N LEU A 39 -5.27 -11.12 3.35
CA LEU A 39 -4.93 -9.74 2.95
C LEU A 39 -4.64 -8.83 4.16
N ALA A 40 -5.09 -9.21 5.37
CA ALA A 40 -4.66 -8.55 6.59
C ALA A 40 -3.19 -8.87 6.93
N ASP A 41 -2.73 -10.09 6.62
CA ASP A 41 -1.34 -10.50 6.82
C ASP A 41 -0.42 -9.80 5.82
N TYR A 42 -0.88 -9.61 4.57
CA TYR A 42 -0.23 -8.69 3.62
C TYR A 42 -0.06 -7.30 4.25
N GLY A 43 -1.14 -6.73 4.80
CA GLY A 43 -1.14 -5.43 5.47
C GLY A 43 -0.14 -5.35 6.63
N ASN A 44 -0.05 -6.40 7.45
CA ASN A 44 0.92 -6.50 8.55
C ASN A 44 2.37 -6.57 8.05
N ASN A 45 2.62 -7.31 6.97
CA ASN A 45 3.97 -7.50 6.43
C ASN A 45 4.48 -6.22 5.76
N VAL A 46 3.67 -5.54 4.95
CA VAL A 46 4.06 -4.27 4.32
C VAL A 46 4.22 -3.12 5.34
N ASP A 47 3.54 -3.20 6.50
CA ASP A 47 3.73 -2.27 7.62
C ASP A 47 5.17 -2.29 8.16
N ARG A 48 5.88 -3.42 8.06
CA ARG A 48 7.29 -3.53 8.47
C ARG A 48 8.18 -2.68 7.55
N ILE A 49 7.92 -2.71 6.24
CA ILE A 49 8.61 -1.85 5.25
C ILE A 49 8.26 -0.39 5.51
N MET A 50 6.98 -0.08 5.70
CA MET A 50 6.50 1.27 6.00
C MET A 50 7.18 1.84 7.27
N GLY A 51 7.22 1.06 8.35
CA GLY A 51 7.85 1.45 9.61
C GLY A 51 9.35 1.68 9.48
N GLY A 52 10.05 0.78 8.77
CA GLY A 52 11.48 0.93 8.47
C GLY A 52 11.76 2.21 7.68
N ALA A 53 11.05 2.41 6.56
CA ALA A 53 11.19 3.60 5.73
C ALA A 53 10.92 4.88 6.53
N LYS A 54 9.83 4.90 7.32
CA LYS A 54 9.46 6.05 8.15
C LYS A 54 10.52 6.39 9.19
N ASN A 55 11.09 5.39 9.85
CA ASN A 55 12.12 5.61 10.86
C ASN A 55 13.39 6.18 10.24
N LEU A 56 13.84 5.64 9.11
CA LEU A 56 15.01 6.16 8.40
C LEU A 56 14.75 7.55 7.82
N ALA A 57 13.53 7.83 7.37
CA ALA A 57 13.14 9.15 6.89
C ALA A 57 13.29 10.26 7.94
N LEU A 58 13.23 9.95 9.25
CA LEU A 58 13.49 10.92 10.32
C LEU A 58 14.94 11.41 10.35
N MET A 59 15.85 10.64 9.75
CA MET A 59 17.29 10.92 9.68
C MET A 59 17.72 11.45 8.30
N ALA A 60 16.84 11.36 7.30
CA ALA A 60 17.11 11.77 5.93
C ALA A 60 16.67 13.22 5.66
N ASP A 61 17.15 13.79 4.56
CA ASP A 61 16.67 15.08 4.08
C ASP A 61 15.24 14.95 3.51
N GLY A 62 14.45 16.03 3.58
CA GLY A 62 13.01 16.00 3.29
C GLY A 62 12.62 15.63 1.85
N ASP A 63 13.57 15.62 0.92
CA ASP A 63 13.40 15.21 -0.47
C ASP A 63 13.87 13.76 -0.75
N HIS A 64 14.38 13.05 0.27
CA HIS A 64 14.81 11.68 0.14
C HIS A 64 13.63 10.74 -0.17
N ALA A 65 13.87 9.73 -1.01
CA ALA A 65 12.86 8.75 -1.43
C ALA A 65 12.20 7.99 -0.26
N LEU A 66 12.84 7.94 0.90
CA LEU A 66 12.35 7.25 2.10
C LEU A 66 10.99 7.79 2.55
N HIS A 67 10.75 9.10 2.41
CA HIS A 67 9.46 9.70 2.70
C HIS A 67 8.37 9.16 1.77
N MET A 68 8.65 9.12 0.46
CA MET A 68 7.73 8.62 -0.55
C MET A 68 7.46 7.11 -0.38
N ILE A 69 8.52 6.31 -0.16
CA ILE A 69 8.41 4.87 0.06
C ILE A 69 7.57 4.58 1.31
N SER A 70 7.75 5.35 2.39
CA SER A 70 6.91 5.25 3.58
C SER A 70 5.43 5.51 3.26
N ASP A 71 5.11 6.57 2.52
CA ASP A 71 3.72 6.89 2.17
C ASP A 71 3.13 5.85 1.19
N TYR A 72 3.93 5.31 0.27
CA TYR A 72 3.52 4.28 -0.68
C TYR A 72 3.25 2.94 0.02
N ALA A 73 4.11 2.52 0.95
CA ALA A 73 3.89 1.32 1.75
C ALA A 73 2.66 1.47 2.66
N ALA A 74 2.42 2.66 3.21
CA ALA A 74 1.21 2.96 3.98
C ALA A 74 -0.07 2.84 3.13
N LEU A 75 -0.01 3.23 1.85
CA LEU A 75 -1.10 3.05 0.90
C LEU A 75 -1.38 1.58 0.64
N CYS A 76 -0.34 0.78 0.37
CA CYS A 76 -0.47 -0.67 0.19
C CYS A 76 -1.10 -1.33 1.42
N LYS A 77 -0.62 -0.96 2.61
CA LYS A 77 -1.17 -1.38 3.91
C LYS A 77 -2.67 -1.09 4.00
N ALA A 78 -3.07 0.15 3.72
CA ALA A 78 -4.46 0.58 3.83
C ALA A 78 -5.39 -0.19 2.88
N VAL A 79 -4.94 -0.45 1.64
CA VAL A 79 -5.68 -1.26 0.68
C VAL A 79 -5.80 -2.71 1.15
N GLY A 80 -4.70 -3.33 1.60
CA GLY A 80 -4.71 -4.71 2.11
C GLY A 80 -5.69 -4.92 3.27
N TYR A 81 -5.69 -4.03 4.27
CA TYR A 81 -6.63 -4.12 5.39
C TYR A 81 -8.10 -3.89 5.01
N LYS A 82 -8.37 -3.06 4.00
CA LYS A 82 -9.74 -2.87 3.53
C LYS A 82 -10.20 -4.05 2.69
N ALA A 83 -9.34 -4.54 1.81
CA ALA A 83 -9.62 -5.69 0.96
C ALA A 83 -9.87 -6.97 1.78
N SER A 84 -9.21 -7.14 2.93
CA SER A 84 -9.46 -8.27 3.83
C SER A 84 -10.86 -8.29 4.46
N GLN A 85 -11.61 -7.19 4.32
CA GLN A 85 -12.98 -7.04 4.85
C GLN A 85 -14.07 -7.26 3.80
N ILE A 86 -13.70 -7.56 2.54
CA ILE A 86 -14.64 -7.81 1.45
C ILE A 86 -15.55 -9.00 1.81
N LYS A 87 -16.84 -8.88 1.49
CA LYS A 87 -17.84 -9.92 1.75
C LYS A 87 -18.64 -10.23 0.49
N ASN A 88 -18.71 -11.52 0.15
CA ASN A 88 -19.55 -12.03 -0.96
C ASN A 88 -19.30 -11.32 -2.30
N ASN A 89 -18.05 -10.93 -2.57
CA ASN A 89 -17.68 -10.19 -3.78
C ASN A 89 -16.30 -10.68 -4.29
N GLU A 90 -16.29 -11.91 -4.80
CA GLU A 90 -15.08 -12.61 -5.27
C GLU A 90 -14.38 -11.82 -6.38
N GLY A 91 -15.14 -11.25 -7.32
CA GLY A 91 -14.56 -10.45 -8.40
C GLY A 91 -13.87 -9.18 -7.90
N PHE A 92 -14.38 -8.53 -6.84
CA PHE A 92 -13.69 -7.38 -6.26
C PHE A 92 -12.45 -7.80 -5.46
N PHE A 93 -12.49 -8.95 -4.81
CA PHE A 93 -11.31 -9.55 -4.20
C PHE A 93 -10.19 -9.80 -5.22
N ASP A 94 -10.49 -10.42 -6.36
CA ASP A 94 -9.50 -10.67 -7.43
C ASP A 94 -8.87 -9.37 -7.93
N VAL A 95 -9.69 -8.31 -8.11
CA VAL A 95 -9.19 -6.99 -8.49
C VAL A 95 -8.26 -6.40 -7.42
N CYS A 96 -8.59 -6.58 -6.14
CA CYS A 96 -7.73 -6.10 -5.04
C CYS A 96 -6.42 -6.87 -4.97
N VAL A 97 -6.43 -8.19 -5.15
CA VAL A 97 -5.20 -9.01 -5.18
C VAL A 97 -4.30 -8.58 -6.34
N ALA A 98 -4.86 -8.45 -7.55
CA ALA A 98 -4.11 -8.00 -8.72
C ALA A 98 -3.54 -6.58 -8.54
N LEU A 99 -4.32 -5.66 -7.94
CA LEU A 99 -3.83 -4.32 -7.62
C LEU A 99 -2.67 -4.35 -6.61
N LEU A 100 -2.76 -5.21 -5.58
CA LEU A 100 -1.72 -5.34 -4.57
C LEU A 100 -0.46 -6.03 -5.10
N LEU A 101 -0.57 -6.94 -6.07
CA LEU A 101 0.58 -7.48 -6.80
C LEU A 101 1.33 -6.36 -7.53
N ASP A 102 0.64 -5.61 -8.38
CA ASP A 102 1.21 -4.46 -9.10
C ASP A 102 1.82 -3.43 -8.13
N ALA A 103 1.15 -3.18 -7.00
CA ALA A 103 1.64 -2.25 -5.99
C ALA A 103 2.93 -2.76 -5.34
N THR A 104 3.02 -4.06 -5.06
CA THR A 104 4.17 -4.68 -4.40
C THR A 104 5.38 -4.70 -5.35
N GLU A 105 5.18 -5.02 -6.62
CA GLU A 105 6.21 -4.91 -7.65
C GLU A 105 6.70 -3.46 -7.82
N THR A 106 5.77 -2.49 -7.81
CA THR A 106 6.12 -1.07 -7.87
C THR A 106 6.94 -0.66 -6.64
N LEU A 107 6.56 -1.12 -5.44
CA LEU A 107 7.31 -0.87 -4.22
C LEU A 107 8.74 -1.44 -4.29
N GLU A 108 8.92 -2.61 -4.90
CA GLU A 108 10.24 -3.17 -5.16
C GLU A 108 11.08 -2.23 -6.03
N VAL A 109 10.52 -1.74 -7.14
CA VAL A 109 11.20 -0.79 -8.04
C VAL A 109 11.58 0.49 -7.29
N LEU A 110 10.68 1.02 -6.45
CA LEU A 110 10.97 2.21 -5.63
C LEU A 110 12.14 1.96 -4.66
N LEU A 111 12.20 0.80 -4.02
CA LEU A 111 13.28 0.40 -3.11
C LEU A 111 14.62 0.23 -3.85
N GLN A 112 14.61 -0.40 -5.03
CA GLN A 112 15.80 -0.57 -5.87
C GLN A 112 16.40 0.78 -6.32
N HIS A 113 15.55 1.80 -6.44
CA HIS A 113 15.92 3.15 -6.85
C HIS A 113 15.90 4.17 -5.71
N ILE A 114 16.06 3.73 -4.45
CA ILE A 114 15.94 4.59 -3.26
C ILE A 114 16.88 5.82 -3.23
N HIS A 115 17.99 5.77 -3.98
CA HIS A 115 18.95 6.87 -4.09
C HIS A 115 18.59 7.89 -5.18
N ASP A 116 17.58 7.60 -6.01
CA ASP A 116 17.07 8.55 -6.99
C ASP A 116 16.17 9.60 -6.30
N PRO A 117 16.08 10.83 -6.85
CA PRO A 117 15.18 11.84 -6.31
C PRO A 117 13.72 11.37 -6.33
N ALA A 118 12.96 11.65 -5.26
CA ALA A 118 11.55 11.26 -5.16
C ALA A 118 10.69 11.78 -6.33
N ALA A 119 11.04 12.93 -6.93
CA ALA A 119 10.37 13.46 -8.11
C ALA A 119 10.51 12.55 -9.35
N LYS A 120 11.67 11.89 -9.51
CA LYS A 120 11.93 10.94 -10.60
C LYS A 120 11.19 9.63 -10.34
N LEU A 121 11.22 9.13 -9.10
CA LEU A 121 10.52 7.91 -8.70
C LEU A 121 9.01 8.02 -8.88
N ARG A 122 8.39 9.17 -8.62
CA ARG A 122 6.95 9.35 -8.87
C ARG A 122 6.54 9.12 -10.31
N GLN A 123 7.44 9.37 -11.26
CA GLN A 123 7.18 9.16 -12.69
C GLN A 123 7.22 7.68 -13.08
N THR A 124 7.72 6.79 -12.20
CA THR A 124 7.72 5.34 -12.46
C THR A 124 6.41 4.68 -12.05
N ILE A 125 5.53 5.39 -11.32
CA ILE A 125 4.20 4.89 -10.96
C ILE A 125 3.29 5.03 -12.19
N PRO A 126 2.75 3.94 -12.76
CA PRO A 126 1.92 4.03 -13.95
C PRO A 126 0.59 4.74 -13.68
N GLU A 127 0.13 5.61 -14.59
CA GLU A 127 -1.17 6.27 -14.46
C GLU A 127 -2.33 5.24 -14.38
N ALA A 128 -2.24 4.16 -15.14
CA ALA A 128 -3.22 3.08 -15.10
C ALA A 128 -3.31 2.39 -13.73
N PHE A 129 -2.21 2.36 -12.96
CA PHE A 129 -2.23 1.87 -11.58
C PHE A 129 -2.99 2.85 -10.66
N ILE A 130 -2.75 4.15 -10.83
CA ILE A 130 -3.42 5.21 -10.05
C ILE A 130 -4.93 5.20 -10.32
N GLU A 131 -5.33 5.07 -11.58
CA GLU A 131 -6.75 4.98 -11.97
C GLU A 131 -7.42 3.75 -11.33
N ARG A 132 -6.77 2.59 -11.38
CA ARG A 132 -7.28 1.36 -10.74
C ARG A 132 -7.39 1.50 -9.22
N LEU A 133 -6.37 2.09 -8.59
CA LEU A 133 -6.38 2.34 -7.15
C LEU A 133 -7.49 3.31 -6.72
N ARG A 134 -7.71 4.39 -7.48
CA ARG A 134 -8.83 5.31 -7.24
C ARG A 134 -10.18 4.61 -7.39
N TRP A 135 -10.32 3.76 -8.40
CA TRP A 135 -11.53 2.95 -8.57
C TRP A 135 -11.76 2.00 -7.39
N VAL A 136 -10.72 1.28 -6.94
CA VAL A 136 -10.78 0.39 -5.76
C VAL A 136 -11.14 1.18 -4.50
N SER A 137 -10.56 2.36 -4.28
CA SER A 137 -10.89 3.24 -3.16
C SER A 137 -12.38 3.60 -3.14
N GLN A 138 -12.97 3.89 -4.31
CA GLN A 138 -14.39 4.21 -4.44
C GLN A 138 -15.28 2.99 -4.12
N GLN A 139 -14.92 1.79 -4.57
CA GLN A 139 -15.68 0.57 -4.28
C GLN A 139 -15.79 0.29 -2.77
N PHE A 140 -14.71 0.54 -2.00
CA PHE A 140 -14.75 0.42 -0.55
C PHE A 140 -15.77 1.38 0.12
N SER A 141 -16.05 2.53 -0.49
CA SER A 141 -17.01 3.51 0.03
C SER A 141 -18.46 3.11 -0.24
N ASP A 142 -18.73 2.50 -1.40
CA ASP A 142 -20.08 2.10 -1.82
C ASP A 142 -20.59 0.87 -1.06
N GLU A 143 -19.73 -0.12 -0.77
CA GLU A 143 -20.11 -1.27 0.06
C GLU A 143 -20.48 -0.85 1.50
N TYR A 144 -19.85 0.20 2.03
CA TYR A 144 -20.17 0.76 3.35
C TYR A 144 -21.45 1.61 3.34
N SER A 145 -21.77 2.23 2.20
CA SER A 145 -23.01 3.01 1.99
C SER A 145 -24.26 2.11 1.97
N MET A 146 -24.15 0.90 1.42
CA MET A 146 -25.26 -0.05 1.31
C MET A 146 -25.58 -0.79 2.61
N SER A 147 -24.70 -0.71 3.63
CA SER A 147 -24.82 -1.47 4.89
C SER A 147 -25.57 -0.73 6.02
N VAL A 148 -26.15 0.45 5.79
CA VAL A 148 -26.81 1.28 6.82
C VAL A 148 -28.31 1.42 6.56
N GLY A 149 -29.00 0.29 6.64
CA GLY A 149 -30.37 0.26 7.14
C GLY A 149 -30.36 0.26 8.67
N THR A 150 -30.85 1.33 9.27
CA THR A 150 -31.19 1.51 10.70
C THR A 150 -30.03 1.65 11.72
N GLY A 151 -30.01 2.80 12.41
CA GLY A 151 -29.45 2.93 13.77
C GLY A 151 -28.10 3.63 13.87
N GLN A 152 -28.15 4.88 14.33
CA GLN A 152 -27.11 5.70 15.00
C GLN A 152 -25.74 5.04 15.24
N THR A 153 -24.65 5.65 14.74
CA THR A 153 -23.48 6.17 15.50
C THR A 153 -22.49 6.81 14.51
N GLU A 154 -21.97 8.00 14.85
CA GLU A 154 -21.18 8.93 14.02
C GLU A 154 -19.74 8.50 13.67
N SER A 155 -19.44 7.22 13.47
CA SER A 155 -18.05 6.73 13.33
C SER A 155 -17.59 6.34 11.92
N LYS A 156 -18.42 6.48 10.88
CA LYS A 156 -18.14 5.88 9.54
C LYS A 156 -17.65 6.80 8.42
N LYS A 157 -17.39 8.10 8.67
CA LYS A 157 -16.82 9.01 7.65
C LYS A 157 -15.28 9.11 7.65
N MET A 158 -14.59 8.50 8.63
CA MET A 158 -13.13 8.62 8.80
C MET A 158 -12.28 7.70 7.92
N ALA A 159 -12.86 6.69 7.25
CA ALA A 159 -12.08 5.64 6.59
C ALA A 159 -11.74 5.90 5.11
N GLN A 160 -12.41 6.85 4.45
CA GLN A 160 -12.13 7.23 3.05
C GLN A 160 -11.03 8.30 2.96
N SER A 161 -10.89 9.15 3.99
CA SER A 161 -9.84 10.16 4.01
C SER A 161 -8.44 9.56 3.91
N GLU A 162 -8.22 8.34 4.42
CA GLU A 162 -6.88 7.78 4.52
C GLU A 162 -6.22 7.43 3.17
N ILE A 163 -6.89 6.69 2.28
CA ILE A 163 -6.33 6.35 0.96
C ILE A 163 -6.20 7.61 0.09
N ASP A 164 -7.22 8.47 0.08
CA ASP A 164 -7.22 9.69 -0.71
C ASP A 164 -6.17 10.69 -0.20
N ASP A 165 -5.92 10.76 1.11
CA ASP A 165 -4.88 11.61 1.68
C ASP A 165 -3.47 11.04 1.44
N LEU A 166 -3.31 9.72 1.39
CA LEU A 166 -2.05 9.07 0.99
C LEU A 166 -1.74 9.33 -0.49
N LEU A 167 -2.73 9.24 -1.38
CA LEU A 167 -2.59 9.61 -2.79
C LEU A 167 -2.12 11.07 -2.94
N LYS A 168 -2.78 12.00 -2.22
CA LYS A 168 -2.37 13.42 -2.22
C LYS A 168 -0.94 13.63 -1.72
N LYS A 169 -0.52 12.91 -0.68
CA LYS A 169 0.87 12.98 -0.16
C LYS A 169 1.89 12.50 -1.19
N LEU A 170 1.55 11.46 -1.94
CA LEU A 170 2.35 10.98 -3.06
C LEU A 170 2.34 11.96 -4.25
N GLY A 171 1.49 12.99 -4.23
CA GLY A 171 1.34 13.94 -5.34
C GLY A 171 0.62 13.31 -6.53
N LEU A 172 -0.22 12.31 -6.27
CA LEU A 172 -1.01 11.56 -7.23
C LEU A 172 -2.50 11.91 -7.12
#